data_AF-A0A7R9FGQ2-F1
#
_entry.id   AF-A0A7R9FGQ2-F1
#
_cell.length_a   1.000
_cell.length_b   1.000
_cell.length_c   1.000
_cell.angle_alpha   90.00
_cell.angle_beta   90.00
_cell.angle_gamma   90.00
#
_symmetry.space_group_name_H-M   'P 1'
#
loop_
_entity.id
_entity.type
_entity.pdbx_description
1 polymer ?
#
loop_
_entity_poly.entity_id
_entity_poly.type
_entity_poly.pdbx_seq_one_letter_code
_entity_poly.pdbx_strand_id
1 'polypeptide(L)'
;MLGQAYQKSSEYQTKKGQHTQCIEQIGSFDPLTNKYNEKLVSLNFERIKYWIGHGAIPSTPVAELLGLAGFFPIHPRTYMTAWRNRRANEPRETVEQSPENIAVSNQ
;
A
#
# COMPACT_ATOMS: atom_id res chain seq x y z
N MET A 1 -6.44 37.41 -20.82
CA MET A 1 -5.23 36.61 -21.03
C MET A 1 -5.55 35.16 -20.70
N LEU A 2 -5.43 34.30 -21.69
CA LEU A 2 -5.91 32.91 -21.72
C LEU A 2 -5.03 32.01 -20.84
N GLY A 3 -5.63 31.37 -19.84
CA GLY A 3 -5.06 30.24 -19.10
C GLY A 3 -5.72 28.94 -19.52
N GLN A 4 -5.69 28.60 -20.81
CA GLN A 4 -5.99 27.26 -21.29
C GLN A 4 -4.72 26.42 -21.17
N ALA A 5 -4.63 25.58 -20.15
CA ALA A 5 -3.56 24.60 -19.98
C ALA A 5 -4.14 23.53 -19.02
N TYR A 6 -4.33 22.26 -19.34
CA TYR A 6 -3.71 21.36 -20.30
C TYR A 6 -4.79 20.33 -20.69
N GLN A 7 -5.14 20.24 -21.97
CA GLN A 7 -5.74 19.01 -22.49
C GLN A 7 -4.65 17.93 -22.48
N LYS A 8 -4.74 16.95 -21.59
CA LYS A 8 -3.95 15.71 -21.70
C LYS A 8 -4.57 14.84 -22.78
N SER A 9 -4.13 15.07 -24.02
CA SER A 9 -4.33 14.22 -25.17
C SER A 9 -3.37 13.01 -25.11
N SER A 10 -3.82 11.92 -24.51
CA SER A 10 -3.47 10.55 -24.96
C SER A 10 -4.45 9.58 -24.30
N GLU A 11 -5.28 8.95 -25.13
CA GLU A 11 -6.32 8.00 -24.76
C GLU A 11 -5.74 6.72 -24.16
N TYR A 12 -5.35 6.75 -22.89
CA TYR A 12 -5.29 5.55 -22.07
C TYR A 12 -6.53 5.57 -21.19
N GLN A 13 -7.48 4.67 -21.46
CA GLN A 13 -8.73 4.45 -20.72
C GLN A 13 -8.44 4.20 -19.22
N THR A 14 -8.10 5.24 -18.48
CA THR A 14 -7.52 5.10 -17.14
C THR A 14 -8.60 4.85 -16.08
N LYS A 15 -9.88 5.09 -16.38
CA LYS A 15 -10.98 4.91 -15.42
C LYS A 15 -12.23 4.31 -16.06
N LYS A 16 -12.16 3.02 -16.41
CA LYS A 16 -13.37 2.18 -16.34
C LYS A 16 -13.67 1.92 -14.86
N GLY A 17 -14.95 1.81 -14.49
CA GLY A 17 -15.34 1.56 -13.11
C GLY A 17 -14.76 0.24 -12.60
N GLN A 18 -14.56 0.12 -11.29
CA GLN A 18 -14.01 -1.11 -10.69
C GLN A 18 -14.86 -2.35 -10.98
N HIS A 19 -16.16 -2.16 -11.22
CA HIS A 19 -17.12 -3.22 -11.55
C HIS A 19 -17.29 -3.46 -13.06
N THR A 20 -16.55 -2.73 -13.91
CA THR A 20 -16.59 -2.99 -15.35
C THR A 20 -15.86 -4.29 -15.66
N GLN A 21 -16.29 -5.00 -16.71
CA GLN A 21 -15.63 -6.21 -17.16
C GLN A 21 -14.14 -5.97 -17.41
N CYS A 22 -13.31 -6.83 -16.82
CA CYS A 22 -11.88 -6.83 -17.05
C CYS A 22 -11.55 -7.34 -18.46
N ILE A 23 -10.38 -6.94 -18.97
CA ILE A 23 -9.86 -7.46 -20.26
C ILE A 23 -9.39 -8.91 -20.06
N GLU A 24 -8.64 -9.15 -18.98
CA GLU A 24 -8.09 -10.44 -18.60
C GLU A 24 -7.88 -10.51 -17.09
N GLN A 25 -8.16 -11.67 -16.49
CA GLN A 25 -7.84 -11.97 -15.11
C GLN A 25 -6.42 -12.57 -15.01
N ILE A 26 -5.50 -11.82 -14.41
CA ILE A 26 -4.07 -12.20 -14.29
C ILE A 26 -3.68 -12.71 -12.90
N GLY A 27 -4.62 -12.75 -11.95
CA GLY A 27 -4.36 -13.16 -10.57
C GLY A 27 -5.55 -12.99 -9.64
N SER A 28 -5.33 -13.29 -8.36
CA SER A 28 -6.28 -13.10 -7.27
C SER A 28 -5.56 -12.76 -5.96
N PHE A 29 -6.25 -12.05 -5.07
CA PHE A 29 -5.76 -11.70 -3.73
C PHE A 29 -6.87 -11.92 -2.72
N ASP A 30 -6.59 -12.70 -1.67
CA ASP A 30 -7.46 -12.84 -0.51
C ASP A 30 -6.90 -11.99 0.65
N PRO A 31 -7.60 -10.90 1.05
CA PRO A 31 -7.19 -10.09 2.19
C PRO A 31 -7.26 -10.83 3.53
N LEU A 32 -8.12 -11.85 3.63
CA LEU A 32 -8.34 -12.63 4.84
C LEU A 32 -7.29 -13.72 4.98
N THR A 33 -6.92 -13.99 6.23
CA THR A 33 -5.96 -15.03 6.55
C THR A 33 -6.64 -16.40 6.58
N ASN A 34 -5.96 -17.41 6.05
CA ASN A 34 -6.40 -18.80 6.14
C ASN A 34 -6.18 -19.37 7.57
N LYS A 35 -6.52 -20.65 7.76
CA LYS A 35 -6.29 -21.39 9.02
C LYS A 35 -4.82 -21.48 9.45
N TYR A 36 -3.88 -21.23 8.55
CA TYR A 36 -2.43 -21.21 8.79
C TYR A 36 -1.89 -19.78 8.97
N ASN A 37 -2.77 -18.78 9.09
CA ASN A 37 -2.43 -17.36 9.25
C ASN A 37 -1.68 -16.75 8.06
N GLU A 38 -1.94 -17.26 6.85
CA GLU A 38 -1.33 -16.78 5.60
C GLU A 38 -2.36 -16.05 4.74
N LYS A 39 -1.91 -15.02 4.01
CA LYS A 39 -2.72 -14.33 2.99
C LYS A 39 -2.38 -14.90 1.61
N LEU A 40 -3.40 -15.34 0.89
CA LEU A 40 -3.22 -16.00 -0.40
C LEU A 40 -3.16 -14.97 -1.54
N VAL A 41 -2.13 -15.09 -2.37
CA VAL A 41 -1.95 -14.27 -3.57
C VAL A 41 -1.59 -15.20 -4.73
N SER A 42 -2.33 -15.11 -5.82
CA SER A 42 -2.03 -15.79 -7.07
C SER A 42 -1.67 -14.77 -8.14
N LEU A 43 -0.51 -14.93 -8.79
CA LEU A 43 0.02 -14.00 -9.80
C LEU A 43 0.52 -14.76 -11.02
N ASN A 44 0.01 -14.42 -12.20
CA ASN A 44 0.56 -14.88 -13.47
C ASN A 44 1.65 -13.91 -13.96
N PHE A 45 2.91 -14.20 -13.64
CA PHE A 45 4.03 -13.33 -13.99
C PHE A 45 4.25 -13.16 -15.50
N GLU A 46 3.94 -14.17 -16.32
CA GLU A 46 4.08 -14.09 -17.77
C GLU A 46 3.13 -13.04 -18.36
N ARG A 47 1.85 -13.10 -17.98
CA ARG A 47 0.83 -12.15 -18.45
C ARG A 47 1.05 -10.75 -17.88
N ILE A 48 1.47 -10.65 -16.61
CA ILE A 48 1.84 -9.37 -15.99
C ILE A 48 2.97 -8.70 -16.79
N LYS A 49 4.03 -9.45 -17.12
CA LYS A 49 5.15 -8.93 -17.92
C LYS A 49 4.70 -8.49 -19.31
N TYR A 50 3.85 -9.29 -19.97
CA TYR A 50 3.29 -8.95 -21.28
C TYR A 50 2.54 -7.61 -21.26
N TRP A 51 1.63 -7.42 -20.30
CA TRP A 51 0.83 -6.20 -20.20
C TRP A 51 1.66 -4.98 -19.80
N ILE A 52 2.66 -5.14 -18.93
CA ILE A 52 3.61 -4.06 -18.62
C ILE A 52 4.40 -3.67 -19.89
N GLY A 53 4.81 -4.64 -20.71
CA GLY A 53 5.44 -4.38 -22.00
C GLY A 53 4.55 -3.61 -22.99
N HIS A 54 3.23 -3.75 -22.87
CA HIS A 54 2.24 -2.99 -23.64
C HIS A 54 1.90 -1.62 -23.02
N GLY A 55 2.60 -1.21 -21.96
CA GLY A 55 2.42 0.09 -21.31
C GLY A 55 1.41 0.10 -20.16
N ALA A 56 1.00 -1.07 -19.64
CA ALA A 56 0.15 -1.11 -18.46
C ALA A 56 0.90 -0.63 -17.21
N ILE A 57 0.27 0.28 -16.46
CA ILE A 57 0.83 0.83 -15.21
C ILE A 57 0.12 0.14 -14.03
N PRO A 58 0.84 -0.60 -13.16
CA PRO A 58 0.24 -1.20 -11.99
C PRO A 58 -0.21 -0.13 -10.99
N SER A 59 -1.31 -0.40 -10.28
CA SER A 59 -1.75 0.45 -9.19
C SER A 59 -0.78 0.35 -8.00
N THR A 60 -0.75 1.38 -7.13
CA THR A 60 0.16 1.39 -5.98
C THR A 60 0.09 0.14 -5.07
N PRO A 61 -1.09 -0.42 -4.69
CA PRO A 61 -1.11 -1.65 -3.90
C PRO A 61 -0.60 -2.87 -4.68
N VAL A 62 -0.82 -2.93 -6.00
CA VAL A 62 -0.31 -4.02 -6.83
C VAL A 62 1.22 -3.94 -6.96
N ALA A 63 1.78 -2.73 -7.08
CA ALA A 63 3.22 -2.53 -7.09
C ALA A 63 3.88 -2.96 -5.77
N GLU A 64 3.22 -2.73 -4.63
CA GLU A 64 3.68 -3.25 -3.33
C GLU A 64 3.68 -4.78 -3.29
N LEU A 65 2.59 -5.42 -3.77
CA LEU A 65 2.50 -6.88 -3.85
C LEU A 65 3.58 -7.48 -4.76
N LEU A 66 3.79 -6.91 -5.95
CA LEU A 66 4.84 -7.34 -6.87
C LEU A 66 6.25 -7.13 -6.30
N GLY A 67 6.45 -6.10 -5.47
CA GLY A 67 7.68 -5.86 -4.73
C GLY A 67 7.94 -6.94 -3.67
N LEU A 68 6.90 -7.32 -2.90
CA LEU A 68 6.98 -8.40 -1.91
C LEU A 68 7.19 -9.78 -2.55
N ALA A 69 6.63 -10.00 -3.75
CA ALA A 69 6.83 -11.22 -4.52
C ALA A 69 8.21 -11.34 -5.18
N GLY A 70 9.06 -10.30 -5.09
CA GLY A 70 10.39 -10.27 -5.70
C GLY A 70 10.41 -10.01 -7.21
N PHE A 71 9.26 -9.66 -7.81
CA PHE A 71 9.18 -9.29 -9.23
C PHE A 71 9.65 -7.86 -9.47
N PHE A 72 9.38 -6.97 -8.52
CA PHE A 72 9.86 -5.59 -8.50
C PHE A 72 10.71 -5.31 -7.26
N PRO A 73 11.49 -4.22 -7.25
CA PRO A 73 12.05 -3.72 -6.00
C PRO A 73 10.93 -3.36 -5.02
N ILE A 74 11.21 -3.47 -3.72
CA ILE A 74 10.26 -3.11 -2.67
C ILE A 74 9.84 -1.64 -2.83
N HIS A 75 8.54 -1.41 -2.88
CA HIS A 75 7.99 -0.08 -3.08
C HIS A 75 8.29 0.85 -1.88
N PRO A 76 8.63 2.13 -2.09
CA PRO A 76 9.01 3.06 -1.01
C PRO A 76 7.95 3.21 0.08
N ARG A 77 6.66 3.10 -0.28
CA ARG A 77 5.55 3.18 0.69
C ARG A 77 5.57 2.02 1.69
N THR A 78 6.09 0.85 1.31
CA THR A 78 6.28 -0.29 2.22
C THR A 78 7.29 0.06 3.32
N TYR A 79 8.42 0.67 2.97
CA TYR A 79 9.42 1.13 3.94
C TYR A 79 8.86 2.20 4.89
N MET A 80 8.13 3.19 4.34
CA MET A 80 7.50 4.25 5.13
C MET A 80 6.47 3.69 6.12
N THR A 81 5.68 2.70 5.68
CA THR A 81 4.69 2.03 6.54
C THR A 81 5.38 1.26 7.66
N ALA A 82 6.44 0.50 7.35
CA ALA A 82 7.21 -0.21 8.36
C ALA A 82 7.83 0.75 9.40
N TRP A 83 8.38 1.88 8.95
CA TRP A 83 8.93 2.90 9.85
C TRP A 83 7.86 3.51 10.78
N ARG A 84 6.69 3.85 10.24
CA ARG A 84 5.55 4.35 11.04
C ARG A 84 5.09 3.33 12.07
N ASN A 85 4.95 2.07 11.68
CA ASN A 85 4.51 1.00 12.57
C ASN A 85 5.52 0.75 13.71
N ARG A 86 6.82 0.84 13.42
CA ARG A 86 7.87 0.74 14.46
C ARG A 86 7.74 1.86 15.50
N ARG A 87 7.62 3.11 15.04
CA ARG A 87 7.46 4.27 15.94
C ARG A 87 6.16 4.23 16.75
N ALA A 88 5.08 3.73 16.16
CA ALA A 88 3.81 3.59 16.87
C ALA A 88 3.85 2.49 17.96
N ASN A 89 4.68 1.45 17.74
CA ASN A 89 4.87 0.35 18.68
C ASN A 89 6.01 0.59 19.68
N GLU A 90 6.73 1.72 19.60
CA GLU A 90 7.68 2.11 20.64
C GLU A 90 6.91 2.20 21.96
N PRO A 91 7.35 1.49 23.02
CA PRO A 91 6.69 1.56 24.31
C PRO A 91 6.76 3.02 24.76
N ARG A 92 5.59 3.66 24.88
CA ARG A 92 5.52 4.95 25.57
C ARG A 92 6.04 4.68 26.97
N GLU A 93 7.19 5.24 27.32
CA GLU A 93 7.62 5.28 28.71
C GLU A 93 6.41 5.79 29.50
N THR A 94 5.82 4.91 30.30
CA THR A 94 4.84 5.31 31.29
C THR A 94 5.60 6.28 32.17
N VAL A 95 5.31 7.57 32.02
CA VAL A 95 5.69 8.59 32.99
C VAL A 95 4.97 8.16 34.27
N GLU A 96 5.59 7.26 35.02
CA GLU A 96 5.18 6.92 36.36
C GLU A 96 5.30 8.22 37.15
N GLN A 97 4.14 8.80 37.43
CA GLN A 97 4.03 9.90 38.37
C GLN A 97 4.50 9.36 39.71
N SER A 98 5.76 9.62 40.06
CA SER A 98 6.28 9.41 41.40
C SER A 98 5.34 10.12 42.38
N PRO A 99 4.85 9.45 43.45
CA PRO A 99 3.83 9.98 44.36
C PRO A 99 4.28 11.21 45.18
N GLU A 100 5.51 11.67 44.97
CA GLU A 100 6.19 12.70 45.75
C GLU A 100 5.58 14.11 45.57
N ASN A 101 4.86 14.36 44.48
CA ASN A 101 4.27 15.68 44.20
C ASN A 101 2.90 15.93 44.84
N ILE A 102 2.27 14.94 45.50
CA ILE A 102 0.96 15.12 46.16
C ILE A 102 1.13 15.69 47.59
N ALA A 103 2.29 15.52 48.21
CA ALA A 103 2.49 15.88 49.63
C ALA A 103 2.70 17.39 49.89
N VAL A 104 2.95 18.21 48.87
CA VAL A 104 3.32 19.63 49.05
C VAL A 104 2.11 20.59 48.97
N SER A 105 0.90 20.11 48.63
CA SER A 105 -0.26 21.01 48.44
C SER A 105 -1.11 21.28 49.68
N ASN A 106 -0.80 20.68 50.84
CA ASN A 106 -1.57 20.85 52.07
C ASN A 106 -0.71 21.43 53.19
N GLN A 107 -0.18 22.64 52.98
CA GLN A 107 0.27 23.56 54.04
C GLN A 107 -0.15 24.99 53.70
#